data_AF-A0A948LQL5-F1
#
_entry.id   AF-A0A948LQL5-F1
#
_cell.length_a   1.000
_cell.length_b   1.000
_cell.length_c   1.000
_cell.angle_alpha   90.00
_cell.angle_beta   90.00
_cell.angle_gamma   90.00
#
_symmetry.space_group_name_H-M   'P 1'
#
loop_
_entity.id
_entity.type
_entity.pdbx_description
1 polymer ?
#
loop_
_entity_poly.entity_id
_entity_poly.type
_entity_poly.pdbx_seq_one_letter_code
_entity_poly.pdbx_strand_id
1 'polypeptide(L)' 'MTAAAGGTNEFPWDSVMAAAFGLLRLSPKDFWSMTPRELERAISVLRPGAERPPARADLAALMRRFPDANSLEKRHG' A
#
# COMPACT_ATOMS: atom_id res chain seq x y z
N MET A 1 0.74 16.87 -15.28
CA MET A 1 -0.30 17.00 -14.23
C MET A 1 -1.22 15.80 -14.35
N THR A 2 -1.61 15.26 -13.19
CA THR A 2 -2.71 14.28 -12.96
C THR A 2 -2.42 12.81 -13.26
N ALA A 3 -2.52 11.99 -12.22
CA ALA A 3 -3.08 10.64 -12.31
C ALA A 3 -3.81 10.31 -11.00
N ALA A 4 -5.11 10.60 -10.99
CA ALA A 4 -6.07 9.81 -10.24
C ALA A 4 -6.55 8.73 -11.22
N ALA A 5 -6.07 7.50 -11.07
CA ALA A 5 -6.55 6.33 -11.80
C ALA A 5 -6.14 5.07 -11.03
N GLY A 6 -7.11 4.23 -10.68
CA GLY A 6 -6.87 2.90 -10.10
C GLY A 6 -6.22 1.96 -11.10
N GLY A 7 -4.89 2.01 -11.20
CA GLY A 7 -4.04 1.01 -11.85
C GLY A 7 -3.30 0.21 -10.79
N THR A 8 -3.19 -1.11 -11.00
CA THR A 8 -2.45 -2.14 -10.24
C THR A 8 -2.18 -1.84 -8.76
N ASN A 9 -2.73 -2.69 -7.89
CA ASN A 9 -2.56 -2.71 -6.45
C ASN A 9 -1.12 -3.12 -6.02
N GLU A 10 -0.12 -2.57 -6.69
CA GLU A 10 1.29 -2.82 -6.47
C GLU A 10 1.86 -1.70 -5.61
N PHE A 11 2.66 -2.09 -4.63
CA PHE A 11 3.30 -1.13 -3.76
C PHE A 11 4.25 -0.23 -4.57
N PRO A 12 4.24 1.11 -4.37
CA PRO A 12 4.94 2.06 -5.22
C PRO A 12 6.45 2.12 -4.94
N TRP A 13 7.16 1.05 -5.27
CA TRP A 13 8.58 0.86 -4.96
C TRP A 13 9.48 1.98 -5.48
N ASP A 14 9.29 2.42 -6.72
CA ASP A 14 10.14 3.45 -7.34
C ASP A 14 10.09 4.78 -6.56
N SER A 15 8.88 5.19 -6.16
CA SER A 15 8.68 6.42 -5.40
C SER A 15 9.29 6.34 -3.99
N VAL A 16 9.17 5.17 -3.36
CA VAL A 16 9.72 4.92 -2.02
C VAL A 16 11.25 4.90 -2.05
N MET A 17 11.87 4.23 -3.02
CA MET A 17 13.33 4.17 -3.15
C MET A 17 13.92 5.53 -3.54
N ALA A 18 13.26 6.30 -4.41
CA ALA A 18 13.69 7.65 -4.76
C ALA A 18 13.70 8.59 -3.53
N ALA A 19 12.67 8.51 -2.68
CA ALA A 19 12.63 9.28 -1.44
C ALA A 19 13.71 8.82 -0.44
N ALA A 20 13.87 7.51 -0.25
CA ALA A 20 14.83 6.93 0.69
C ALA A 20 16.28 7.27 0.33
N PHE A 21 16.69 7.07 -0.92
CA PHE A 21 18.09 7.26 -1.34
C PHE A 21 18.40 8.68 -1.77
N GLY A 22 17.42 9.40 -2.34
CA GLY A 22 17.60 10.77 -2.80
C GLY A 22 17.40 11.79 -1.69
N LEU A 23 16.20 11.84 -1.12
CA LEU A 23 15.80 12.89 -0.18
C LEU A 23 16.33 12.62 1.23
N LEU A 24 16.16 11.39 1.72
CA LEU A 24 16.59 11.00 3.07
C LEU A 24 18.05 10.54 3.14
N ARG A 25 18.67 10.28 1.97
CA ARG A 25 20.06 9.81 1.83
C ARG A 25 20.39 8.59 2.70
N LEU A 26 19.41 7.70 2.88
CA LEU A 26 19.60 6.45 3.60
C LEU A 26 20.58 5.55 2.84
N SER A 27 21.42 4.82 3.57
CA SER A 27 22.17 3.73 2.94
C SER A 27 21.20 2.60 2.56
N PRO A 28 21.50 1.79 1.53
CA PRO A 28 20.70 0.61 1.22
C PRO A 28 20.54 -0.34 2.41
N LYS A 29 21.59 -0.47 3.23
CA LYS A 29 21.56 -1.31 4.43
C LYS A 29 20.52 -0.81 5.45
N ASP A 30 20.52 0.49 5.74
CA ASP A 30 19.58 1.07 6.71
C ASP A 30 18.16 0.96 6.18
N PHE A 31 17.92 1.28 4.91
CA PHE A 31 16.61 1.16 4.27
C PHE A 31 16.04 -0.27 4.37
N TRP A 32 16.83 -1.29 4.05
CA TRP A 32 16.38 -2.68 4.12
C TRP A 32 16.27 -3.25 5.53
N SER A 33 16.90 -2.61 6.52
CA SER A 33 16.81 -3.02 7.94
C SER A 33 15.64 -2.34 8.67
N MET A 34 15.07 -1.28 8.11
CA MET A 34 13.95 -0.56 8.71
C MET A 34 12.66 -1.35 8.64
N THR A 35 11.83 -1.20 9.67
CA THR A 35 10.46 -1.72 9.64
C THR A 35 9.57 -0.85 8.75
N PRO A 36 8.47 -1.39 8.19
CA PRO A 36 7.52 -0.60 7.41
C PRO A 36 6.93 0.60 8.17
N ARG A 37 6.79 0.50 9.49
CA ARG A 37 6.32 1.62 10.34
C ARG A 37 7.36 2.73 10.46
N GLU A 38 8.63 2.39 10.62
CA GLU A 38 9.71 3.39 10.63
C GLU A 38 9.85 4.06 9.27
N LEU A 39 9.72 3.27 8.19
CA LEU A 39 9.71 3.81 6.84
C LEU A 39 8.53 4.76 6.61
N GLU A 40 7.31 4.39 7.03
CA GLU A 40 6.12 5.26 6.98
C GLU A 40 6.37 6.59 7.67
N ARG A 41 6.93 6.57 8.88
CA ARG A 41 7.26 7.80 9.61
C ARG A 41 8.31 8.64 8.91
N ALA A 42 9.37 8.02 8.40
CA ALA A 42 10.44 8.71 7.69
C ALA A 42 9.94 9.45 6.42
N ILE A 43 8.97 8.88 5.70
CA ILE A 43 8.43 9.47 4.46
C ILE A 43 7.11 10.23 4.63
N SER A 44 6.42 10.11 5.78
CA SER A 44 5.12 10.75 6.04
C SER A 44 5.14 12.28 5.86
N VAL A 45 6.27 12.92 6.18
CA VAL A 45 6.47 14.37 6.00
C VAL A 45 6.49 14.78 4.53
N LEU A 46 6.92 13.88 3.64
CA LEU A 46 6.98 14.08 2.19
C LEU A 46 5.63 13.80 1.51
N ARG A 47 4.68 13.17 2.23
CA ARG A 47 3.39 12.77 1.69
C ARG A 47 2.25 13.34 2.55
N PRO A 48 1.99 14.66 2.47
CA PRO A 48 0.86 15.27 3.16
C PRO A 48 -0.44 14.63 2.68
N GLY A 49 -1.19 14.03 3.61
CA GLY A 49 -2.46 13.37 3.32
C GLY A 49 -2.37 11.85 3.12
N ALA A 50 -1.57 11.14 3.94
CA ALA A 50 -1.67 9.69 4.03
C ALA A 50 -3.14 9.26 4.13
N GLU A 51 -3.58 8.45 3.17
CA GLU A 51 -4.98 8.00 3.11
C GLU A 51 -5.33 7.34 4.43
N ARG A 52 -6.42 7.80 5.03
CA ARG A 52 -6.89 7.28 6.30
C ARG A 52 -7.16 5.79 6.12
N PRO A 53 -6.79 4.92 7.09
CA PRO A 53 -7.16 3.52 7.02
C PRO A 53 -8.67 3.38 6.73
N PRO A 54 -9.09 2.46 5.85
CA PRO A 54 -10.49 2.29 5.52
C PRO A 54 -11.30 2.07 6.80
N ALA A 55 -12.40 2.80 6.92
CA ALA A 55 -13.31 2.61 8.03
C ALA A 55 -13.96 1.22 7.92
N ARG A 56 -14.54 0.75 9.03
CA ARG A 56 -15.28 -0.52 9.05
C ARG A 56 -16.39 -0.57 7.99
N ALA A 57 -17.00 0.58 7.70
CA ALA A 57 -18.01 0.71 6.65
C ALA A 57 -17.44 0.47 5.24
N ASP A 58 -16.22 0.95 4.99
CA ASP A 58 -15.51 0.77 3.72
C ASP A 58 -15.13 -0.71 3.53
N LEU A 59 -14.61 -1.34 4.58
CA LEU A 59 -14.35 -2.79 4.56
C LEU A 59 -15.63 -3.59 4.30
N ALA A 60 -16.73 -3.27 4.98
CA ALA A 60 -18.01 -3.94 4.76
C ALA A 60 -18.53 -3.73 3.33
N ALA A 61 -18.29 -2.57 2.72
CA ALA A 61 -18.62 -2.32 1.31
C ALA A 61 -17.76 -3.17 0.38
N LEU A 62 -16.46 -3.32 0.66
CA LEU A 62 -15.56 -4.19 -0.09
C LEU A 62 -15.99 -5.66 -0.01
N MET A 63 -16.33 -6.17 1.17
CA MET A 63 -16.80 -7.55 1.35
C MET A 63 -18.09 -7.84 0.57
N ARG A 64 -19.01 -6.86 0.46
CA ARG A 64 -20.21 -6.99 -0.37
C ARG A 64 -19.88 -6.94 -1.87
N ARG A 65 -18.89 -6.13 -2.25
CA ARG A 65 -18.47 -5.93 -3.64
C ARG A 65 -17.70 -7.12 -4.19
N PHE A 66 -16.91 -7.76 -3.32
CA PHE A 66 -16.09 -8.92 -3.60
C PHE A 66 -16.46 -10.03 -2.62
N PRO A 67 -17.64 -10.65 -2.77
CA PRO A 67 -18.04 -11.76 -1.92
C PRO A 67 -17.13 -12.95 -2.20
N ASP A 68 -16.62 -13.59 -1.14
CA ASP A 68 -15.85 -14.82 -1.25
C ASP A 68 -16.79 -15.96 -1.70
N ALA A 69 -16.93 -16.14 -3.02
CA ALA A 69 -17.71 -17.23 -3.59
C ALA A 69 -16.93 -18.55 -3.49
N ASN A 70 -17.23 -19.30 -2.43
CA ASN A 70 -17.36 -20.76 -2.40
C ASN A 70 -16.44 -21.57 -3.35
N SER A 71 -15.13 -21.63 -3.07
CA SER A 71 -14.20 -22.58 -3.70
C SER A 71 -14.51 -24.06 -3.36
N LEU A 72 -15.57 -24.35 -2.60
CA LEU A 72 -16.02 -25.72 -2.31
C LEU A 72 -17.10 -26.22 -3.30
N GLU A 73 -17.42 -25.48 -4.35
CA GLU A 73 -18.29 -25.95 -5.44
C GLU A 73 -17.51 -26.31 -6.71
N LYS A 74 -16.41 -27.05 -6.54
CA LYS A 74 -15.98 -28.07 -7.51
C LYS A 74 -16.06 -29.44 -6.87
N ARG A 75 -17.24 -29.80 -6.34
CA ARG A 75 -17.69 -31.20 -6.30
C ARG A 75 -18.37 -31.52 -7.63
N HIS A 76 -17.55 -31.57 -8.68
CA HIS A 76 -17.77 -32.44 -9.84
C HIS A 76 -16.67 -33.49 -9.68
N GLY A 77 -16.91 -34.78 -9.51
CA GLY A 77 -18.01 -35.65 -9.93
C GLY A 77 -17.32 -36.97 -10.21
#